data_AF-A0A257IPG4-F1
#
_entry.id   AF-A0A257IPG4-F1
#
_cell.length_a   1.000
_cell.length_b   1.000
_cell.length_c   1.000
_cell.angle_alpha   90.00
_cell.angle_beta   90.00
_cell.angle_gamma   90.00
#
_symmetry.space_group_name_H-M   'P 1'
#
loop_
_entity.id
_entity.type
_entity.pdbx_description
1 polymer ?
#
loop_
_entity_poly.entity_id
_entity_poly.type
_entity_poly.pdbx_seq_one_letter_code
_entity_poly.pdbx_strand_id
1 'polypeptide(L)'
;MKINSLIIFFTCITVLSFAQNRNPKNKAVFLEDISWTTAQEILNENSLLVLPLGAGSKEHGPHLPLSTDFLQAQALADLVALERNVVITPIINYGFYPAFLKYPGSTSTTFATATDMVVQVIRSLAAYGPKKFYIINIGVSTTPPLLAAAKILAEDGILMTFSRYDKPAFEKAEAVFRTKSYSGHADEIETSNILNIRPDLVEMKRAVNDSSMKAKAGSMTPRPIEGGNLNTSGINGYAALGTVEKGQKNMASFAIELIKEIDMLKDIEPIKGKDRSAEFKDYEGIYTNEKGDLKLEISQKDNILHYILNDRDLRNFFHLYKDGTDYFSSMYINILFLRDKNGKVEKVWCRNRGEYVWLEKK
;
A
#
# COMPACT_ATOMS: atom_id res chain seq x y z
N MET A 1 27.60 -29.45 -33.26
CA MET A 1 26.32 -29.60 -32.56
C MET A 1 26.53 -29.24 -31.09
N LYS A 2 26.09 -28.05 -30.67
CA LYS A 2 26.22 -27.57 -29.29
C LYS A 2 25.03 -28.11 -28.49
N ILE A 3 25.29 -28.87 -27.42
CA ILE A 3 24.29 -29.23 -26.42
C ILE A 3 24.49 -28.26 -25.25
N ASN A 4 23.59 -27.28 -25.14
CA ASN A 4 23.54 -26.36 -24.01
C ASN A 4 23.16 -27.14 -22.75
N SER A 5 24.08 -27.23 -21.80
CA SER A 5 23.81 -27.74 -20.46
C SER A 5 23.12 -26.65 -19.65
N LEU A 6 21.80 -26.77 -19.49
CA LEU A 6 21.02 -25.97 -18.56
C LEU A 6 21.23 -26.57 -17.16
N ILE A 7 22.05 -25.90 -16.34
CA ILE A 7 22.27 -26.28 -14.95
C ILE A 7 20.98 -25.98 -14.17
N ILE A 8 20.28 -27.04 -13.76
CA ILE A 8 19.14 -26.98 -12.85
C ILE A 8 19.71 -26.80 -11.44
N PHE A 9 19.63 -25.57 -10.90
CA PHE A 9 19.93 -25.31 -9.49
C PHE A 9 18.77 -25.82 -8.63
N PHE A 10 18.91 -27.03 -8.10
CA PHE A 10 18.09 -27.52 -6.99
C PHE A 10 18.51 -26.77 -5.73
N THR A 11 17.75 -25.74 -5.34
CA THR A 11 17.91 -25.12 -4.02
C THR A 11 16.63 -25.33 -3.25
N CYS A 12 16.65 -26.28 -2.31
CA CYS A 12 15.66 -26.33 -1.24
C CYS A 12 15.75 -25.01 -0.46
N ILE A 13 14.78 -24.12 -0.64
CA ILE A 13 14.62 -22.92 0.19
C ILE A 13 13.98 -23.38 1.50
N THR A 14 14.78 -23.94 2.39
CA THR A 14 14.52 -23.84 3.83
C THR A 14 15.17 -22.55 4.28
N VAL A 15 14.40 -21.47 4.46
CA VAL A 15 14.91 -20.24 5.06
C VAL A 15 14.11 -19.94 6.31
N LEU A 16 14.75 -20.32 7.42
CA LEU A 16 14.50 -19.78 8.73
C LEU A 16 14.53 -18.24 8.70
N SER A 17 13.64 -17.65 9.48
CA SER A 17 13.66 -16.27 9.95
C SER A 17 15.07 -15.72 10.24
N PHE A 18 15.59 -14.84 9.37
CA PHE A 18 16.50 -13.75 9.74
C PHE A 18 16.30 -12.59 8.77
N ALA A 19 15.77 -11.49 9.29
CA ALA A 19 15.39 -10.28 8.59
C ALA A 19 16.59 -9.43 8.14
N GLN A 20 17.68 -10.03 7.67
CA GLN A 20 18.86 -9.24 7.25
C GLN A 20 19.69 -9.83 6.12
N ASN A 21 19.33 -10.98 5.54
CA ASN A 21 20.11 -11.57 4.46
C ASN A 21 19.23 -12.22 3.37
N ARG A 22 18.28 -11.46 2.80
CA ARG A 22 17.46 -11.97 1.69
C ARG A 22 18.16 -11.93 0.32
N ASN A 23 19.23 -11.15 0.11
CA ASN A 23 20.20 -11.37 -0.99
C ASN A 23 21.47 -10.51 -0.81
N PRO A 24 22.68 -11.07 -0.62
CA PRO A 24 23.90 -10.27 -0.51
C PRO A 24 24.40 -9.69 -1.85
N LYS A 25 23.83 -10.11 -3.00
CA LYS A 25 24.23 -9.61 -4.34
C LYS A 25 23.51 -8.34 -4.76
N ASN A 26 22.31 -8.10 -4.25
CA ASN A 26 21.50 -6.94 -4.57
C ASN A 26 21.30 -6.08 -3.31
N LYS A 27 21.43 -4.77 -3.47
CA LYS A 27 21.30 -3.78 -2.39
C LYS A 27 19.84 -3.39 -2.16
N ALA A 28 18.90 -4.31 -2.36
CA ALA A 28 17.53 -4.10 -1.94
C ALA A 28 17.50 -3.93 -0.42
N VAL A 29 16.67 -3.02 0.08
CA VAL A 29 16.58 -2.72 1.51
C VAL A 29 15.13 -2.83 1.95
N PHE A 30 14.86 -3.66 2.95
CA PHE A 30 13.59 -3.64 3.66
C PHE A 30 13.65 -2.56 4.74
N LEU A 31 12.70 -1.63 4.73
CA LEU A 31 12.72 -0.45 5.59
C LEU A 31 12.57 -0.82 7.07
N GLU A 32 11.84 -1.90 7.37
CA GLU A 32 11.71 -2.49 8.72
C GLU A 32 13.02 -3.05 9.30
N ASP A 33 14.02 -3.31 8.46
CA ASP A 33 15.27 -3.99 8.86
C ASP A 33 16.43 -3.01 9.10
N ILE A 34 16.19 -1.70 8.92
CA ILE A 34 17.21 -0.66 9.03
C ILE A 34 16.86 0.41 10.07
N SER A 35 17.90 1.08 10.57
CA SER A 35 17.74 2.23 11.46
C SER A 35 17.19 3.44 10.71
N TRP A 36 16.52 4.36 11.42
CA TRP A 36 16.05 5.62 10.82
C TRP A 36 17.20 6.47 10.26
N THR A 37 18.41 6.38 10.85
CA THR A 37 19.61 7.08 10.32
C THR A 37 20.06 6.49 8.99
N THR A 38 20.01 5.16 8.84
CA THR A 38 20.25 4.51 7.53
C THR A 38 19.16 4.87 6.52
N ALA A 39 17.90 4.95 6.95
CA ALA A 39 16.80 5.38 6.08
C ALA A 39 17.03 6.81 5.59
N GLN A 40 17.48 7.72 6.47
CA GLN A 40 17.82 9.09 6.11
C GLN A 40 18.94 9.18 5.06
N GLU A 41 19.91 8.27 5.08
CA GLU A 41 21.01 8.23 4.11
C GLU A 41 20.57 7.74 2.73
N ILE A 42 19.63 6.80 2.66
CA ILE A 42 19.24 6.15 1.40
C ILE A 42 18.00 6.78 0.76
N LEU A 43 17.09 7.37 1.52
CA LEU A 43 15.89 8.00 1.00
C LEU A 43 16.23 9.38 0.42
N ASN A 44 15.97 9.54 -0.87
CA ASN A 44 16.16 10.77 -1.62
C ASN A 44 15.26 10.78 -2.87
N GLU A 45 15.28 11.86 -3.65
CA GLU A 45 14.42 12.04 -4.83
C GLU A 45 14.59 10.96 -5.91
N ASN A 46 15.75 10.30 -5.98
CA ASN A 46 16.02 9.22 -6.92
C ASN A 46 15.57 7.84 -6.41
N SER A 47 15.14 7.75 -5.16
CA SER A 47 14.69 6.50 -4.56
C SER A 47 13.34 6.07 -5.13
N LEU A 48 13.23 4.79 -5.52
CA LEU A 48 11.97 4.13 -5.87
C LEU A 48 11.60 3.19 -4.72
N LEU A 49 10.43 3.42 -4.14
CA LEU A 49 9.91 2.60 -3.05
C LEU A 49 8.87 1.61 -3.58
N VAL A 50 8.98 0.36 -3.12
CA VAL A 50 8.06 -0.73 -3.44
C VAL A 50 7.27 -1.09 -2.19
N LEU A 51 5.95 -1.07 -2.28
CA LEU A 51 5.03 -1.27 -1.15
C LEU A 51 4.20 -2.53 -1.40
N PRO A 52 4.42 -3.61 -0.64
CA PRO A 52 3.50 -4.74 -0.70
C PRO A 52 2.14 -4.36 -0.10
N LEU A 53 1.06 -4.74 -0.79
CA LEU A 53 -0.33 -4.60 -0.32
C LEU A 53 -1.03 -5.95 -0.41
N GLY A 54 -1.40 -6.51 0.73
CA GLY A 54 -2.10 -7.79 0.80
C GLY A 54 -2.85 -7.94 2.11
N ALA A 55 -4.09 -8.41 2.07
CA ALA A 55 -4.93 -8.58 3.25
C ALA A 55 -4.27 -9.52 4.27
N GLY A 56 -4.11 -9.05 5.51
CA GLY A 56 -3.70 -9.88 6.63
C GLY A 56 -4.80 -10.88 7.04
N SER A 57 -6.07 -10.57 6.75
CA SER A 57 -7.21 -11.43 7.05
C SER A 57 -8.37 -11.22 6.08
N LYS A 58 -8.48 -12.10 5.07
CA LYS A 58 -9.53 -12.15 4.04
C LYS A 58 -9.84 -13.62 3.73
N GLU A 59 -11.11 -13.97 3.66
CA GLU A 59 -11.56 -15.32 3.28
C GLU A 59 -10.92 -15.80 1.96
N HIS A 60 -10.49 -17.07 1.94
CA HIS A 60 -9.90 -17.77 0.78
C HIS A 60 -10.24 -19.28 0.78
N GLY A 61 -11.52 -19.58 0.84
CA GLY A 61 -12.03 -20.93 0.95
C GLY A 61 -11.80 -21.55 2.33
N PRO A 62 -12.21 -22.80 2.51
CA PRO A 62 -12.01 -23.54 3.75
C PRO A 62 -10.60 -24.16 3.86
N HIS A 63 -9.78 -24.06 2.81
CA HIS A 63 -8.48 -24.73 2.70
C HIS A 63 -7.27 -23.80 2.79
N LEU A 64 -7.41 -22.50 2.52
CA LEU A 64 -6.32 -21.53 2.64
C LEU A 64 -6.45 -20.68 3.90
N PRO A 65 -5.32 -20.16 4.41
CA PRO A 65 -5.34 -19.24 5.54
C PRO A 65 -5.94 -17.88 5.13
N LEU A 66 -6.50 -17.17 6.11
CA LEU A 66 -7.00 -15.79 5.93
C LEU A 66 -5.91 -14.82 5.47
N SER A 67 -4.63 -15.15 5.67
CA SER A 67 -3.46 -14.36 5.30
C SER A 67 -2.94 -14.65 3.89
N THR A 68 -3.70 -15.32 3.02
CA THR A 68 -3.27 -15.71 1.66
C THR A 68 -2.70 -14.53 0.86
N ASP A 69 -3.46 -13.42 0.80
CA ASP A 69 -3.04 -12.18 0.16
C ASP A 69 -1.74 -11.61 0.71
N PHE A 70 -1.63 -11.54 2.05
CA PHE A 70 -0.44 -11.07 2.76
C PHE A 70 0.79 -11.90 2.39
N LEU A 71 0.65 -13.23 2.42
CA LEU A 71 1.74 -14.16 2.11
C LEU A 71 2.19 -14.01 0.66
N GLN A 72 1.25 -13.86 -0.29
CA GLN A 72 1.57 -13.65 -1.70
C GLN A 72 2.26 -12.31 -1.95
N ALA A 73 1.74 -11.21 -1.39
CA ALA A 73 2.35 -9.89 -1.56
C ALA A 73 3.77 -9.85 -0.97
N GLN A 74 3.98 -10.45 0.21
CA GLN A 74 5.31 -10.54 0.83
C GLN A 74 6.28 -11.37 -0.01
N ALA A 75 5.84 -12.53 -0.49
CA ALA A 75 6.69 -13.39 -1.32
C ALA A 75 7.07 -12.73 -2.66
N LEU A 76 6.17 -11.96 -3.26
CA LEU A 76 6.47 -11.15 -4.45
C LEU A 76 7.46 -10.02 -4.14
N ALA A 77 7.33 -9.35 -3.00
CA ALA A 77 8.29 -8.35 -2.56
C ALA A 77 9.69 -8.95 -2.36
N ASP A 78 9.77 -10.15 -1.77
CA ASP A 78 11.03 -10.89 -1.65
C ASP A 78 11.66 -11.19 -3.01
N LEU A 79 10.87 -11.66 -3.98
CA LEU A 79 11.35 -11.90 -5.35
C LEU A 79 11.82 -10.62 -6.04
N VAL A 80 11.16 -9.49 -5.83
CA VAL A 80 11.62 -8.18 -6.33
C VAL A 80 12.96 -7.79 -5.68
N ALA A 81 13.11 -7.99 -4.37
CA ALA A 81 14.35 -7.72 -3.65
C ALA A 81 15.53 -8.57 -4.15
N LEU A 82 15.25 -9.80 -4.61
CA LEU A 82 16.26 -10.67 -5.20
C LEU A 82 16.81 -10.12 -6.51
N GLU A 83 16.12 -9.21 -7.19
CA GLU A 83 16.42 -8.82 -8.57
C GLU A 83 16.70 -7.32 -8.75
N ARG A 84 16.26 -6.45 -7.83
CA ARG A 84 16.34 -4.98 -8.00
C ARG A 84 16.79 -4.25 -6.74
N ASN A 85 17.64 -3.24 -6.93
CA ASN A 85 18.03 -2.29 -5.89
C ASN A 85 16.90 -1.29 -5.66
N VAL A 86 15.96 -1.64 -4.78
CA VAL A 86 14.81 -0.80 -4.37
C VAL A 86 14.69 -0.78 -2.86
N VAL A 87 13.98 0.19 -2.32
CA VAL A 87 13.56 0.19 -0.92
C VAL A 87 12.18 -0.44 -0.84
N ILE A 88 12.03 -1.50 -0.06
CA ILE A 88 10.76 -2.18 0.18
C ILE A 88 10.23 -1.73 1.54
N THR A 89 8.96 -1.31 1.59
CA THR A 89 8.34 -0.90 2.85
C THR A 89 7.71 -2.11 3.56
N PRO A 90 7.36 -1.97 4.85
CA PRO A 90 6.45 -2.90 5.49
C PRO A 90 5.17 -3.03 4.68
N ILE A 91 4.62 -4.24 4.66
CA ILE A 91 3.35 -4.54 4.00
C ILE A 91 2.18 -3.76 4.60
N ILE A 92 1.34 -3.21 3.73
CA ILE A 92 0.03 -2.68 4.11
C ILE A 92 -0.93 -3.87 4.19
N ASN A 93 -1.33 -4.24 5.41
CA ASN A 93 -2.09 -5.47 5.67
C ASN A 93 -3.60 -5.27 5.80
N TYR A 94 -4.07 -4.02 5.91
CA TYR A 94 -5.49 -3.67 5.85
C TYR A 94 -5.80 -2.98 4.53
N GLY A 95 -7.03 -3.10 4.05
CA GLY A 95 -7.42 -2.56 2.75
C GLY A 95 -8.89 -2.75 2.43
N PHE A 96 -9.26 -2.50 1.19
CA PHE A 96 -10.65 -2.53 0.72
C PHE A 96 -10.99 -3.88 0.08
N TYR A 97 -11.64 -4.75 0.86
CA TYR A 97 -12.03 -6.13 0.51
C TYR A 97 -13.52 -6.40 0.80
N PRO A 98 -14.45 -5.58 0.27
CA PRO A 98 -15.85 -5.58 0.71
C PRO A 98 -16.61 -6.88 0.41
N ALA A 99 -16.20 -7.62 -0.62
CA ALA A 99 -16.90 -8.81 -1.11
C ALA A 99 -16.90 -9.98 -0.10
N PHE A 100 -15.99 -9.96 0.88
CA PHE A 100 -15.71 -11.11 1.75
C PHE A 100 -16.18 -10.91 3.19
N LEU A 101 -16.81 -9.77 3.52
CA LEU A 101 -17.22 -9.41 4.88
C LEU A 101 -18.32 -10.31 5.49
N LYS A 102 -18.98 -11.15 4.67
CA LYS A 102 -19.97 -12.11 5.17
C LYS A 102 -19.33 -13.43 5.63
N TYR A 103 -18.03 -13.60 5.44
CA TYR A 103 -17.27 -14.75 5.91
C TYR A 103 -16.52 -14.40 7.21
N PRO A 104 -16.64 -15.21 8.28
CA PRO A 104 -15.98 -14.94 9.55
C PRO A 104 -14.46 -14.81 9.40
N GLY A 105 -13.88 -13.80 10.07
CA GLY A 105 -12.44 -13.53 10.04
C GLY A 105 -12.02 -12.53 8.96
N SER A 106 -12.80 -12.32 7.91
CA SER A 106 -12.53 -11.28 6.92
C SER A 106 -12.61 -9.88 7.53
N THR A 107 -11.63 -9.06 7.23
CA THR A 107 -11.60 -7.64 7.61
C THR A 107 -11.47 -6.77 6.36
N SER A 108 -12.16 -5.62 6.35
CA SER A 108 -12.05 -4.63 5.29
C SER A 108 -12.20 -3.25 5.89
N THR A 109 -11.45 -2.29 5.37
CA THR A 109 -11.67 -0.88 5.62
C THR A 109 -12.77 -0.36 4.71
N THR A 110 -13.19 0.88 4.93
CA THR A 110 -13.97 1.62 3.93
C THR A 110 -13.08 2.00 2.73
N PHE A 111 -13.70 2.39 1.62
CA PHE A 111 -13.00 2.93 0.45
C PHE A 111 -12.16 4.16 0.82
N ALA A 112 -12.72 5.11 1.59
CA ALA A 112 -12.04 6.32 2.02
C ALA A 112 -10.84 5.99 2.91
N THR A 113 -11.02 5.14 3.92
CA THR A 113 -9.92 4.71 4.80
C THR A 113 -8.79 4.02 4.04
N ALA A 114 -9.09 3.16 3.05
CA ALA A 114 -8.05 2.52 2.24
C ALA A 114 -7.27 3.54 1.40
N THR A 115 -7.98 4.51 0.82
CA THR A 115 -7.39 5.60 0.04
C THR A 115 -6.49 6.46 0.92
N ASP A 116 -7.02 6.94 2.05
CA ASP A 116 -6.32 7.83 2.97
C ASP A 116 -5.11 7.16 3.60
N MET A 117 -5.20 5.87 3.96
CA MET A 117 -4.08 5.12 4.49
C MET A 117 -2.91 5.06 3.50
N VAL A 118 -3.16 4.71 2.24
CA VAL A 118 -2.11 4.68 1.21
C VAL A 118 -1.50 6.06 0.99
N VAL A 119 -2.35 7.10 0.91
CA VAL A 119 -1.89 8.49 0.77
C VAL A 119 -1.02 8.91 1.96
N GLN A 120 -1.44 8.63 3.19
CA GLN A 120 -0.72 9.03 4.40
C GLN A 120 0.61 8.27 4.56
N VAL A 121 0.65 6.97 4.28
CA VAL A 121 1.89 6.18 4.28
C VAL A 121 2.88 6.74 3.27
N ILE A 122 2.44 6.94 2.02
CA ILE A 122 3.32 7.44 0.96
C ILE A 122 3.79 8.88 1.24
N ARG A 123 2.91 9.78 1.67
CA ARG A 123 3.29 11.17 2.02
C ARG A 123 4.34 11.21 3.13
N SER A 124 4.21 10.34 4.14
CA SER A 124 5.17 10.27 5.25
C SER A 124 6.56 9.85 4.79
N LEU A 125 6.65 8.96 3.79
CA LEU A 125 7.92 8.55 3.18
C LEU A 125 8.45 9.60 2.19
N ALA A 126 7.57 10.21 1.40
CA ALA A 126 7.92 11.22 0.41
C ALA A 126 8.45 12.52 1.03
N ALA A 127 8.16 12.78 2.31
CA ALA A 127 8.73 13.88 3.08
C ALA A 127 10.26 13.82 3.19
N TYR A 128 10.86 12.63 3.00
CA TYR A 128 12.31 12.41 3.02
C TYR A 128 12.93 12.37 1.62
N GLY A 129 12.19 12.79 0.58
CA GLY A 129 12.71 12.92 -0.78
C GLY A 129 12.03 12.06 -1.85
N PRO A 130 11.76 10.75 -1.64
CA PRO A 130 11.25 9.89 -2.71
C PRO A 130 9.99 10.42 -3.39
N LYS A 131 9.95 10.35 -4.72
CA LYS A 131 8.79 10.77 -5.54
C LYS A 131 8.17 9.64 -6.36
N LYS A 132 8.78 8.46 -6.35
CA LYS A 132 8.36 7.30 -7.16
C LYS A 132 8.02 6.11 -6.27
N PHE A 133 6.79 5.64 -6.38
CA PHE A 133 6.23 4.57 -5.56
C PHE A 133 5.55 3.52 -6.44
N TYR A 134 5.78 2.25 -6.13
CA TYR A 134 5.13 1.13 -6.78
C TYR A 134 4.46 0.23 -5.75
N ILE A 135 3.16 0.01 -5.87
CA ILE A 135 2.45 -0.92 -4.97
C ILE A 135 2.34 -2.28 -5.65
N ILE A 136 2.86 -3.32 -4.98
CA ILE A 136 2.56 -4.71 -5.33
C ILE A 136 1.15 -5.01 -4.84
N ASN A 137 0.20 -4.82 -5.73
CA ASN A 137 -1.21 -5.05 -5.51
C ASN A 137 -1.61 -6.41 -6.11
N ILE A 138 -2.06 -7.32 -5.24
CA ILE A 138 -2.46 -8.68 -5.60
C ILE A 138 -3.98 -8.83 -5.76
N GLY A 139 -4.77 -7.78 -5.48
CA GLY A 139 -6.23 -7.83 -5.47
C GLY A 139 -6.90 -6.92 -6.49
N VAL A 140 -8.09 -7.33 -6.96
CA VAL A 140 -8.91 -6.49 -7.85
C VAL A 140 -9.70 -5.45 -7.04
N SER A 141 -10.23 -5.82 -5.87
CA SER A 141 -11.05 -4.93 -5.03
C SER A 141 -10.29 -3.70 -4.55
N THR A 142 -8.97 -3.78 -4.38
CA THR A 142 -8.08 -2.67 -3.98
C THR A 142 -7.79 -1.68 -5.10
N THR A 143 -8.09 -2.01 -6.37
CA THR A 143 -7.78 -1.12 -7.51
C THR A 143 -8.46 0.24 -7.43
N PRO A 144 -9.78 0.36 -7.17
CA PRO A 144 -10.45 1.66 -7.07
C PRO A 144 -9.85 2.63 -6.02
N PRO A 145 -9.61 2.25 -4.75
CA PRO A 145 -8.97 3.16 -3.79
C PRO A 145 -7.52 3.48 -4.16
N LEU A 146 -6.78 2.56 -4.79
CA LEU A 146 -5.43 2.85 -5.31
C LEU A 146 -5.46 3.89 -6.44
N LEU A 147 -6.44 3.85 -7.34
CA LEU A 147 -6.60 4.89 -8.37
C LEU A 147 -6.91 6.25 -7.75
N ALA A 148 -7.76 6.29 -6.72
CA ALA A 148 -8.05 7.52 -5.99
C ALA A 148 -6.80 8.07 -5.27
N ALA A 149 -6.04 7.20 -4.60
CA ALA A 149 -4.79 7.56 -3.94
C ALA A 149 -3.75 8.09 -4.94
N ALA A 150 -3.58 7.42 -6.10
CA ALA A 150 -2.69 7.85 -7.17
C ALA A 150 -3.01 9.28 -7.64
N LYS A 151 -4.31 9.59 -7.82
CA LYS A 151 -4.76 10.92 -8.24
C LYS A 151 -4.43 11.99 -7.20
N ILE A 152 -4.69 11.71 -5.92
CA ILE A 152 -4.38 12.63 -4.81
C ILE A 152 -2.89 12.89 -4.72
N LEU A 153 -2.07 11.83 -4.78
CA LEU A 153 -0.61 11.90 -4.71
C LEU A 153 0.01 12.62 -5.92
N ALA A 154 -0.58 12.48 -7.10
CA ALA A 154 -0.14 13.21 -8.29
C ALA A 154 -0.26 14.73 -8.11
N GLU A 155 -1.26 15.22 -7.37
CA GLU A 155 -1.35 16.65 -7.04
C GLU A 155 -0.19 17.12 -6.14
N ASP A 156 0.46 16.20 -5.43
CA ASP A 156 1.65 16.48 -4.60
C ASP A 156 2.97 16.27 -5.36
N GLY A 157 2.90 15.98 -6.65
CA GLY A 157 4.07 15.65 -7.48
C GLY A 157 4.66 14.28 -7.18
N ILE A 158 3.85 13.37 -6.60
CA ILE A 158 4.25 12.00 -6.28
C ILE A 158 3.67 11.07 -7.34
N LEU A 159 4.55 10.34 -8.03
CA LEU A 159 4.17 9.28 -8.96
C LEU A 159 3.99 7.96 -8.20
N MET A 160 2.75 7.49 -8.14
CA MET A 160 2.42 6.18 -7.60
C MET A 160 1.72 5.34 -8.67
N THR A 161 2.27 4.15 -8.98
CA THR A 161 1.60 3.13 -9.79
C THR A 161 1.53 1.81 -9.03
N PHE A 162 0.86 0.82 -9.60
CA PHE A 162 0.61 -0.44 -8.91
C PHE A 162 0.30 -1.56 -9.91
N SER A 163 0.59 -2.80 -9.51
CA SER A 163 0.26 -3.97 -10.32
C SER A 163 -1.25 -4.17 -10.43
N ARG A 164 -1.68 -4.60 -11.61
CA ARG A 164 -3.08 -4.81 -11.92
C ARG A 164 -3.27 -6.21 -12.47
N TYR A 165 -3.83 -7.09 -11.65
CA TYR A 165 -4.14 -8.48 -12.01
C TYR A 165 -5.04 -8.60 -13.25
N ASP A 166 -5.87 -7.58 -13.51
CA ASP A 166 -6.78 -7.52 -14.66
C ASP A 166 -6.11 -7.02 -15.95
N LYS A 167 -4.81 -6.68 -15.95
CA LYS A 167 -4.08 -6.34 -17.18
C LYS A 167 -3.70 -7.62 -17.96
N PRO A 168 -3.71 -7.59 -19.30
CA PRO A 168 -3.37 -8.74 -20.13
C PRO A 168 -1.98 -9.36 -19.87
N ALA A 169 -0.99 -8.57 -19.42
CA ALA A 169 0.34 -9.07 -19.12
C ALA A 169 0.33 -10.05 -17.94
N PHE A 170 -0.26 -9.65 -16.82
CA PHE A 170 -0.39 -10.48 -15.63
C PHE A 170 -1.34 -11.67 -15.86
N GLU A 171 -2.45 -11.45 -16.57
CA GLU A 171 -3.37 -12.53 -16.94
C GLU A 171 -2.66 -13.62 -17.76
N LYS A 172 -1.87 -13.23 -18.78
CA LYS A 172 -1.10 -14.17 -19.60
C LYS A 172 0.01 -14.87 -18.81
N ALA A 173 0.67 -14.13 -17.91
CA ALA A 173 1.74 -14.65 -17.06
C ALA A 173 1.26 -15.79 -16.15
N GLU A 174 0.00 -15.73 -15.71
CA GLU A 174 -0.66 -16.78 -14.92
C GLU A 174 -1.30 -17.87 -15.79
N ALA A 175 -1.95 -17.48 -16.90
CA ALA A 175 -2.79 -18.37 -17.72
C ALA A 175 -2.08 -19.63 -18.25
N VAL A 176 -0.75 -19.58 -18.36
CA VAL A 176 0.08 -20.71 -18.80
C VAL A 176 0.21 -21.83 -17.77
N PHE A 177 -0.08 -21.57 -16.49
CA PHE A 177 0.06 -22.54 -15.40
C PHE A 177 -1.27 -23.07 -14.86
N ARG A 178 -2.35 -22.29 -15.03
CA ARG A 178 -3.69 -22.75 -14.69
C ARG A 178 -4.11 -23.86 -15.64
N THR A 179 -4.88 -24.82 -15.16
CA THR A 179 -5.69 -25.61 -16.08
C THR A 179 -6.72 -24.69 -16.75
N LYS A 180 -7.27 -25.05 -17.91
CA LYS A 180 -8.32 -24.26 -18.60
C LYS A 180 -9.66 -24.21 -17.83
N SER A 181 -9.64 -24.52 -16.54
CA SER A 181 -10.77 -24.40 -15.63
C SER A 181 -11.11 -22.94 -15.37
N TYR A 182 -12.29 -22.73 -14.79
CA TYR A 182 -12.69 -21.42 -14.30
C TYR A 182 -11.83 -21.03 -13.08
N SER A 183 -11.49 -19.74 -12.98
CA SER A 183 -10.58 -19.14 -12.00
C SER A 183 -11.11 -17.77 -11.61
N GLY A 184 -10.87 -17.36 -10.37
CA GLY A 184 -11.45 -16.14 -9.81
C GLY A 184 -10.97 -15.81 -8.40
N HIS A 185 -11.22 -16.69 -7.42
CA HIS A 185 -10.85 -16.46 -6.02
C HIS A 185 -10.73 -17.79 -5.26
N ALA A 186 -9.74 -17.88 -4.37
CA ALA A 186 -9.33 -19.09 -3.65
C ALA A 186 -9.17 -20.30 -4.58
N ASP A 187 -8.70 -20.07 -5.80
CA ASP A 187 -8.75 -21.02 -6.89
C ASP A 187 -7.45 -21.84 -7.01
N GLU A 188 -7.29 -22.51 -8.15
CA GLU A 188 -6.11 -23.31 -8.47
C GLU A 188 -4.79 -22.55 -8.25
N ILE A 189 -4.70 -21.29 -8.67
CA ILE A 189 -3.45 -20.54 -8.67
C ILE A 189 -3.15 -19.99 -7.28
N GLU A 190 -4.13 -19.40 -6.59
CA GLU A 190 -3.91 -18.93 -5.21
C GLU A 190 -3.57 -20.12 -4.30
N THR A 191 -4.24 -21.26 -4.49
CA THR A 191 -3.91 -22.50 -3.77
C THR A 191 -2.49 -22.95 -4.07
N SER A 192 -2.10 -22.95 -5.34
CA SER A 192 -0.74 -23.29 -5.76
C SER A 192 0.31 -22.36 -5.14
N ASN A 193 0.05 -21.05 -5.15
CA ASN A 193 0.94 -20.05 -4.59
C ASN A 193 1.18 -20.31 -3.10
N ILE A 194 0.12 -20.54 -2.30
CA ILE A 194 0.28 -20.80 -0.87
C ILE A 194 0.88 -22.17 -0.58
N LEU A 195 0.60 -23.20 -1.39
CA LEU A 195 1.32 -24.48 -1.29
C LEU A 195 2.83 -24.32 -1.47
N ASN A 196 3.26 -23.40 -2.34
CA ASN A 196 4.67 -23.07 -2.52
C ASN A 196 5.25 -22.24 -1.35
N ILE A 197 4.47 -21.33 -0.76
CA ILE A 197 4.95 -20.37 0.25
C ILE A 197 4.88 -20.94 1.69
N ARG A 198 3.72 -21.48 2.07
CA ARG A 198 3.39 -22.00 3.40
C ARG A 198 2.49 -23.24 3.30
N PRO A 199 2.99 -24.37 2.78
CA PRO A 199 2.20 -25.59 2.61
C PRO A 199 1.61 -26.12 3.93
N ASP A 200 2.25 -25.82 5.06
CA ASP A 200 1.79 -26.17 6.40
C ASP A 200 0.48 -25.49 6.80
N LEU A 201 0.09 -24.41 6.13
CA LEU A 201 -1.17 -23.70 6.35
C LEU A 201 -2.29 -24.14 5.39
N VAL A 202 -2.02 -25.04 4.45
CA VAL A 202 -2.99 -25.45 3.42
C VAL A 202 -3.66 -26.78 3.78
N GLU A 203 -4.98 -26.75 4.00
CA GLU A 203 -5.77 -27.95 4.25
C GLU A 203 -6.33 -28.52 2.93
N MET A 204 -5.49 -29.13 2.09
CA MET A 204 -5.90 -29.62 0.75
C MET A 204 -7.09 -30.57 0.75
N LYS A 205 -7.39 -31.28 1.85
CA LYS A 205 -8.60 -32.11 1.99
C LYS A 205 -9.90 -31.29 1.92
N ARG A 206 -9.82 -29.99 2.18
CA ARG A 206 -10.94 -29.03 2.09
C ARG A 206 -10.94 -28.26 0.76
N ALA A 207 -9.92 -28.41 -0.08
CA ALA A 207 -9.86 -27.76 -1.38
C ALA A 207 -10.88 -28.45 -2.30
N VAL A 208 -11.88 -27.70 -2.77
CA VAL A 208 -12.95 -28.21 -3.64
C VAL A 208 -13.05 -27.37 -4.91
N ASN A 209 -13.79 -27.88 -5.89
CA ASN A 209 -14.16 -27.12 -7.07
C ASN A 209 -15.51 -26.45 -6.82
N ASP A 210 -15.53 -25.13 -6.75
CA ASP A 210 -16.76 -24.36 -6.63
C ASP A 210 -16.70 -23.20 -7.62
N SER A 211 -17.53 -23.28 -8.66
CA SER A 211 -17.67 -22.22 -9.67
C SER A 211 -19.09 -21.66 -9.69
N SER A 212 -19.81 -21.78 -8.57
CA SER A 212 -21.19 -21.28 -8.41
C SER A 212 -21.31 -19.76 -8.59
N MET A 213 -20.17 -19.06 -8.51
CA MET A 213 -20.04 -17.62 -8.66
C MET A 213 -19.62 -17.17 -10.07
N LYS A 214 -19.42 -18.11 -11.00
CA LYS A 214 -19.11 -17.81 -12.39
C LYS A 214 -20.17 -16.88 -13.01
N ALA A 215 -19.71 -15.78 -13.60
CA ALA A 215 -20.51 -14.76 -14.27
C ALA A 215 -21.56 -14.05 -13.38
N LYS A 216 -21.47 -14.18 -12.05
CA LYS A 216 -22.31 -13.41 -11.12
C LYS A 216 -21.55 -12.18 -10.63
N ALA A 217 -22.25 -11.05 -10.56
CA ALA A 217 -21.78 -9.84 -9.91
C ALA A 217 -22.36 -9.75 -8.49
N GLY A 218 -21.67 -9.03 -7.60
CA GLY A 218 -22.13 -8.80 -6.23
C GLY A 218 -21.35 -9.59 -5.17
N SER A 219 -21.78 -9.48 -3.92
CA SER A 219 -21.06 -10.07 -2.77
C SER A 219 -21.35 -11.55 -2.60
N MET A 220 -20.34 -12.31 -2.22
CA MET A 220 -20.46 -13.73 -1.90
C MET A 220 -20.88 -13.90 -0.44
N THR A 221 -21.76 -14.87 -0.17
CA THR A 221 -22.26 -15.12 1.19
C THR A 221 -22.24 -16.61 1.53
N PRO A 222 -21.77 -17.00 2.73
CA PRO A 222 -21.74 -18.42 3.13
C PRO A 222 -23.12 -18.98 3.49
N ARG A 223 -24.15 -18.13 3.52
CA ARG A 223 -25.54 -18.45 3.85
C ARG A 223 -26.48 -17.63 2.97
N PRO A 224 -27.75 -18.04 2.79
CA PRO A 224 -28.73 -17.26 2.06
C PRO A 224 -28.94 -15.90 2.75
N ILE A 225 -28.69 -14.81 2.03
CA ILE A 225 -28.91 -13.43 2.46
C ILE A 225 -29.54 -12.69 1.28
N GLU A 226 -30.52 -11.83 1.53
CA GLU A 226 -31.13 -11.00 0.50
C GLU A 226 -30.08 -10.15 -0.23
N GLY A 227 -30.08 -10.19 -1.57
CA GLY A 227 -29.10 -9.49 -2.41
C GLY A 227 -27.69 -10.09 -2.41
N GLY A 228 -27.44 -11.18 -1.68
CA GLY A 228 -26.18 -11.91 -1.66
C GLY A 228 -26.17 -13.10 -2.62
N ASN A 229 -25.01 -13.42 -3.17
CA ASN A 229 -24.84 -14.66 -3.93
C ASN A 229 -24.38 -15.78 -3.00
N LEU A 230 -25.21 -16.81 -2.82
CA LEU A 230 -24.88 -17.98 -2.01
C LEU A 230 -23.65 -18.70 -2.60
N ASN A 231 -22.61 -18.80 -1.79
CA ASN A 231 -21.39 -19.56 -2.07
C ASN A 231 -20.85 -20.07 -0.71
N THR A 232 -21.17 -21.32 -0.38
CA THR A 232 -20.90 -21.86 0.97
C THR A 232 -19.43 -22.17 1.19
N SER A 233 -18.66 -22.42 0.12
CA SER A 233 -17.23 -22.70 0.23
C SER A 233 -16.39 -21.43 0.39
N GLY A 234 -16.83 -20.31 -0.19
CA GLY A 234 -16.02 -19.12 -0.41
C GLY A 234 -15.15 -19.19 -1.68
N ILE A 235 -14.99 -20.37 -2.27
CA ILE A 235 -14.19 -20.59 -3.48
C ILE A 235 -14.94 -20.15 -4.73
N ASN A 236 -14.22 -19.51 -5.65
CA ASN A 236 -14.66 -19.18 -6.99
C ASN A 236 -13.64 -19.68 -8.02
N GLY A 237 -13.54 -21.00 -8.16
CA GLY A 237 -12.56 -21.68 -9.01
C GLY A 237 -12.34 -23.15 -8.63
N TYR A 238 -11.24 -23.73 -9.13
CA TYR A 238 -10.90 -25.15 -8.97
C TYR A 238 -9.70 -25.34 -8.04
N ALA A 239 -9.91 -25.12 -6.74
CA ALA A 239 -8.85 -25.15 -5.74
C ALA A 239 -8.09 -26.50 -5.67
N ALA A 240 -8.79 -27.61 -5.87
CA ALA A 240 -8.22 -28.96 -5.76
C ALA A 240 -7.13 -29.26 -6.79
N LEU A 241 -7.01 -28.45 -7.85
CA LEU A 241 -5.99 -28.59 -8.90
C LEU A 241 -4.67 -27.89 -8.55
N GLY A 242 -4.60 -27.22 -7.40
CA GLY A 242 -3.42 -26.50 -6.95
C GLY A 242 -2.24 -27.42 -6.67
N THR A 243 -1.04 -26.99 -7.06
CA THR A 243 0.21 -27.76 -6.84
C THR A 243 1.35 -26.81 -6.49
N VAL A 244 2.34 -27.32 -5.75
CA VAL A 244 3.57 -26.57 -5.42
C VAL A 244 4.27 -26.06 -6.69
N GLU A 245 4.40 -26.92 -7.71
CA GLU A 245 5.09 -26.58 -8.96
C GLU A 245 4.41 -25.42 -9.71
N LYS A 246 3.08 -25.41 -9.79
CA LYS A 246 2.33 -24.29 -10.38
C LYS A 246 2.57 -22.99 -9.63
N GLY A 247 2.61 -23.05 -8.30
CA GLY A 247 2.81 -21.88 -7.44
C GLY A 247 4.18 -21.28 -7.62
N GLN A 248 5.22 -22.13 -7.62
CA GLN A 248 6.59 -21.70 -7.88
C GLN A 248 6.72 -20.99 -9.23
N LYS A 249 6.17 -21.59 -10.30
CA LYS A 249 6.23 -21.03 -11.66
C LYS A 249 5.41 -19.75 -11.79
N ASN A 250 4.21 -19.72 -11.23
CA ASN A 250 3.33 -18.55 -11.27
C ASN A 250 3.93 -17.36 -10.53
N MET A 251 4.42 -17.56 -9.30
CA MET A 251 5.05 -16.48 -8.52
C MET A 251 6.28 -15.89 -9.23
N ALA A 252 7.12 -16.73 -9.84
CA ALA A 252 8.25 -16.27 -10.63
C ALA A 252 7.81 -15.49 -11.88
N SER A 253 6.81 -15.99 -12.62
CA SER A 253 6.25 -15.33 -13.80
C SER A 253 5.63 -13.98 -13.47
N PHE A 254 4.87 -13.91 -12.38
CA PHE A 254 4.27 -12.67 -11.91
C PHE A 254 5.33 -11.66 -11.47
N ALA A 255 6.36 -12.11 -10.74
CA ALA A 255 7.47 -11.25 -10.34
C ALA A 255 8.23 -10.66 -11.55
N ILE A 256 8.38 -11.39 -12.65
CA ILE A 256 8.96 -10.86 -13.89
C ILE A 256 8.15 -9.67 -14.42
N GLU A 257 6.82 -9.74 -14.41
CA GLU A 257 5.97 -8.62 -14.85
C GLU A 257 6.04 -7.44 -13.88
N LEU A 258 6.08 -7.69 -12.55
CA LEU A 258 6.30 -6.63 -11.56
C LEU A 258 7.63 -5.91 -11.80
N ILE A 259 8.70 -6.66 -12.02
CA ILE A 259 10.04 -6.13 -12.25
C ILE A 259 10.06 -5.26 -13.50
N LYS A 260 9.37 -5.65 -14.58
CA LYS A 260 9.23 -4.81 -15.79
C LYS A 260 8.52 -3.49 -15.47
N GLU A 261 7.41 -3.52 -14.72
CA GLU A 261 6.70 -2.30 -14.32
C GLU A 261 7.55 -1.40 -13.41
N ILE A 262 8.31 -1.98 -12.48
CA ILE A 262 9.23 -1.25 -11.60
C ILE A 262 10.38 -0.63 -12.39
N ASP A 263 10.96 -1.34 -13.35
CA ASP A 263 12.04 -0.79 -14.18
C ASP A 263 11.56 0.35 -15.06
N MET A 264 10.36 0.24 -15.65
CA MET A 264 9.76 1.34 -16.41
C MET A 264 9.59 2.61 -15.56
N LEU A 265 9.26 2.47 -14.27
CA LEU A 265 9.11 3.61 -13.37
C LEU A 265 10.43 4.35 -13.08
N LYS A 266 11.57 3.66 -13.09
CA LYS A 266 12.87 4.28 -12.79
C LYS A 266 13.18 5.40 -13.77
N ASP A 267 12.85 5.18 -15.03
CA ASP A 267 13.16 6.08 -16.14
C ASP A 267 12.10 7.19 -16.31
N ILE A 268 11.03 7.19 -15.52
CA ILE A 268 10.03 8.25 -15.55
C ILE A 268 10.49 9.43 -14.70
N GLU A 269 10.45 10.62 -15.31
CA GLU A 269 10.71 11.89 -14.63
C GLU A 269 9.63 12.19 -13.56
N PRO A 270 10.01 12.84 -12.45
CA PRO A 270 9.05 13.23 -11.42
C PRO A 270 7.87 14.04 -11.98
N ILE A 271 6.66 13.73 -11.49
CA ILE A 271 5.45 14.47 -11.87
C ILE A 271 5.50 15.85 -11.23
N LYS A 272 5.15 16.90 -11.99
CA LYS A 272 4.94 18.23 -11.44
C LYS A 272 3.62 18.27 -10.65
N GLY A 273 3.71 18.54 -9.36
CA GLY A 273 2.54 18.72 -8.50
C GLY A 273 1.75 19.98 -8.82
N LYS A 274 0.54 20.06 -8.25
CA LYS A 274 -0.31 21.25 -8.29
C LYS A 274 0.34 22.37 -7.48
N ASP A 275 0.51 23.54 -8.09
CA ASP A 275 0.93 24.74 -7.37
C ASP A 275 -0.20 25.19 -6.43
N ARG A 276 0.09 25.17 -5.12
CA ARG A 276 -0.79 25.60 -4.02
C ARG A 276 -0.24 26.85 -3.34
N SER A 277 0.76 27.53 -3.91
CA SER A 277 1.41 28.67 -3.27
C SER A 277 0.45 29.82 -2.94
N ALA A 278 -0.51 30.07 -3.83
CA ALA A 278 -1.58 31.03 -3.62
C ALA A 278 -2.56 30.60 -2.50
N GLU A 279 -2.94 29.31 -2.43
CA GLU A 279 -3.77 28.77 -1.34
C GLU A 279 -3.04 28.89 0.00
N PHE A 280 -1.73 28.59 0.01
CA PHE A 280 -0.89 28.60 1.20
C PHE A 280 -0.59 30.00 1.72
N LYS A 281 -0.65 31.01 0.86
CA LYS A 281 -0.46 32.41 1.24
C LYS A 281 -1.44 32.88 2.31
N ASP A 282 -2.65 32.32 2.33
CA ASP A 282 -3.68 32.65 3.32
C ASP A 282 -3.25 32.30 4.75
N TYR A 283 -2.48 31.23 4.91
CA TYR A 283 -2.04 30.71 6.20
C TYR A 283 -0.73 31.33 6.69
N GLU A 284 0.07 31.95 5.81
CA GLU A 284 1.33 32.56 6.20
C GLU A 284 1.15 33.70 7.20
N GLY A 285 2.03 33.76 8.20
CA GLY A 285 2.08 34.87 9.14
C GLY A 285 2.59 34.46 10.50
N ILE A 286 2.67 35.46 11.38
CA ILE A 286 2.99 35.26 12.80
C ILE A 286 1.68 35.40 13.57
N TYR A 287 1.37 34.39 14.35
CA TYR A 287 0.18 34.32 15.18
C TYR A 287 0.61 34.30 16.64
N THR A 288 0.08 35.20 17.47
CA THR A 288 0.42 35.24 18.90
C THR A 288 -0.84 35.25 19.76
N ASN A 289 -0.73 34.69 20.96
CA ASN A 289 -1.77 34.89 21.96
C ASN A 289 -1.71 36.33 22.54
N GLU A 290 -2.66 36.67 23.40
CA GLU A 290 -2.75 37.99 24.03
C GLU A 290 -1.50 38.35 24.85
N LYS A 291 -0.89 37.36 25.52
CA LYS A 291 0.31 37.55 26.35
C LYS A 291 1.61 37.66 25.53
N GLY A 292 1.59 37.21 24.27
CA GLY A 292 2.77 37.16 23.40
C GLY A 292 3.78 36.07 23.75
N ASP A 293 3.51 35.22 24.74
CA ASP A 293 4.38 34.12 25.18
C ASP A 293 4.20 32.84 24.34
N LEU A 294 3.17 32.80 23.49
CA LEU A 294 2.98 31.76 22.47
C LEU A 294 2.96 32.39 21.09
N LYS A 295 3.91 31.99 20.25
CA LYS A 295 4.12 32.42 18.87
C LYS A 295 4.09 31.20 17.94
N LEU A 296 3.12 31.18 17.03
CA LEU A 296 3.07 30.27 15.89
C LEU A 296 3.46 31.04 14.63
N GLU A 297 4.54 30.63 14.00
CA GLU A 297 4.99 31.16 12.71
C GLU A 297 4.68 30.15 11.61
N ILE A 298 3.97 30.63 10.60
CA ILE A 298 3.59 29.84 9.43
C ILE A 298 4.22 30.47 8.21
N SER A 299 4.98 29.67 7.47
CA SER A 299 5.61 30.06 6.22
C SER A 299 5.38 28.97 5.18
N GLN A 300 5.80 29.21 3.94
CA GLN A 300 5.80 28.18 2.92
C GLN A 300 7.14 28.12 2.20
N LYS A 301 7.51 26.92 1.76
CA LYS A 301 8.65 26.67 0.88
C LYS A 301 8.35 25.46 0.01
N ASP A 302 8.75 25.49 -1.26
CA ASP A 302 8.61 24.36 -2.21
C ASP A 302 7.18 23.77 -2.24
N ASN A 303 6.17 24.65 -2.16
CA ASN A 303 4.76 24.26 -2.13
C ASN A 303 4.39 23.36 -0.93
N ILE A 304 4.97 23.66 0.24
CA ILE A 304 4.70 23.01 1.52
C ILE A 304 4.58 24.10 2.58
N LEU A 305 3.63 23.95 3.51
CA LEU A 305 3.51 24.82 4.69
C LEU A 305 4.45 24.37 5.81
N HIS A 306 5.11 25.34 6.43
CA HIS A 306 6.06 25.16 7.54
C HIS A 306 5.51 25.84 8.78
N TYR A 307 5.56 25.13 9.91
CA TYR A 307 4.96 25.59 11.17
C TYR A 307 6.02 25.54 12.28
N ILE A 308 6.25 26.68 12.93
CA ILE A 308 7.19 26.82 14.04
C ILE A 308 6.43 27.36 15.25
N LEU A 309 6.43 26.64 16.37
CA LEU A 309 5.74 27.04 17.60
C LEU A 309 6.74 27.27 18.74
N ASN A 310 6.95 28.53 19.14
CA ASN A 310 7.99 28.94 20.09
C ASN A 310 9.35 28.29 19.76
N ASP A 311 9.83 28.53 18.55
CA ASP A 311 11.09 27.98 17.99
C ASP A 311 11.13 26.46 17.80
N ARG A 312 10.06 25.73 18.16
CA ARG A 312 9.94 24.30 17.89
C ARG A 312 9.43 24.09 16.48
N ASP A 313 10.28 23.51 15.65
CA ASP A 313 9.92 23.02 14.33
C ASP A 313 8.96 21.82 14.44
N LEU A 314 7.74 22.00 13.96
CA LEU A 314 6.72 20.96 14.03
C LEU A 314 6.79 19.95 12.87
N ARG A 315 7.71 20.14 11.90
CA ARG A 315 7.83 19.26 10.72
C ARG A 315 8.22 17.83 11.05
N ASN A 316 9.01 17.61 12.11
CA ASN A 316 9.57 16.30 12.44
C ASN A 316 8.80 15.50 13.50
N PHE A 317 7.82 16.12 14.18
CA PHE A 317 7.13 15.44 15.26
C PHE A 317 5.85 14.75 14.79
N PHE A 318 5.10 15.34 13.87
CA PHE A 318 4.01 14.75 13.09
C PHE A 318 3.66 15.80 12.03
N HIS A 319 3.59 15.43 10.75
CA HIS A 319 3.09 16.36 9.73
C HIS A 319 1.69 16.84 10.13
N LEU A 320 1.43 18.13 9.99
CA LEU A 320 0.09 18.66 10.18
C LEU A 320 -0.79 18.13 9.04
N TYR A 321 -1.64 17.13 9.34
CA TYR A 321 -2.59 16.61 8.38
C TYR A 321 -3.75 17.57 8.24
N LYS A 322 -4.11 17.89 7.00
CA LYS A 322 -5.34 18.60 6.70
C LYS A 322 -6.51 17.63 6.90
N ASP A 323 -7.07 17.62 8.11
CA ASP A 323 -8.20 16.76 8.49
C ASP A 323 -9.55 17.36 8.09
N GLY A 324 -9.54 18.62 7.63
CA GLY A 324 -10.71 19.31 7.12
C GLY A 324 -10.33 20.64 6.49
N THR A 325 -11.35 21.38 6.03
CA THR A 325 -11.15 22.76 5.58
C THR A 325 -10.62 23.59 6.74
N ASP A 326 -9.46 24.22 6.55
CA ASP A 326 -8.82 25.09 7.54
C ASP A 326 -8.51 24.39 8.89
N TYR A 327 -8.57 23.07 8.96
CA TYR A 327 -8.30 22.28 10.15
C TYR A 327 -7.09 21.37 9.95
N PHE A 328 -6.10 21.53 10.82
CA PHE A 328 -4.84 20.81 10.79
C PHE A 328 -4.56 20.18 12.14
N SER A 329 -4.14 18.92 12.16
CA SER A 329 -3.81 18.22 13.41
C SER A 329 -2.46 17.52 13.37
N SER A 330 -1.83 17.44 14.53
CA SER A 330 -0.67 16.62 14.83
C SER A 330 -0.79 16.11 16.27
N MET A 331 0.14 15.25 16.71
CA MET A 331 0.14 14.71 18.07
C MET A 331 0.11 15.78 19.17
N TYR A 332 0.74 16.93 18.95
CA TYR A 332 0.88 17.97 19.98
C TYR A 332 0.08 19.23 19.72
N ILE A 333 -0.35 19.46 18.47
CA ILE A 333 -1.05 20.68 18.08
C ILE A 333 -2.30 20.37 17.26
N ASN A 334 -3.39 21.08 17.54
CA ASN A 334 -4.51 21.21 16.60
C ASN A 334 -4.67 22.69 16.26
N ILE A 335 -4.87 22.98 14.99
CA ILE A 335 -5.01 24.33 14.44
C ILE A 335 -6.31 24.37 13.65
N LEU A 336 -7.22 25.25 14.03
CA LEU A 336 -8.38 25.62 13.22
C LEU A 336 -8.25 27.09 12.85
N PHE A 337 -8.12 27.39 11.56
CA PHE A 337 -8.15 28.76 11.07
C PHE A 337 -9.59 29.25 10.95
N LEU A 338 -9.86 30.42 11.51
CA LEU A 338 -11.13 31.11 11.37
C LEU A 338 -10.96 32.23 10.35
N ARG A 339 -11.87 32.25 9.38
CA ARG A 339 -11.92 33.26 8.33
C ARG A 339 -12.98 34.33 8.65
N ASP A 340 -12.67 35.57 8.30
CA ASP A 340 -13.62 36.68 8.39
C ASP A 340 -14.72 36.57 7.31
N LYS A 341 -15.66 37.51 7.30
CA LYS A 341 -16.74 37.58 6.29
C LYS A 341 -16.26 37.74 4.85
N ASN A 342 -14.99 38.12 4.64
CA ASN A 342 -14.37 38.27 3.33
C ASN A 342 -13.51 37.05 2.95
N GLY A 343 -13.48 36.01 3.78
CA GLY A 343 -12.72 34.78 3.56
C GLY A 343 -11.24 34.87 3.98
N LYS A 344 -10.80 35.93 4.65
CA LYS A 344 -9.41 36.09 5.09
C LYS A 344 -9.21 35.46 6.46
N VAL A 345 -8.12 34.71 6.64
CA VAL A 345 -7.72 34.17 7.94
C VAL A 345 -7.49 35.31 8.95
N GLU A 346 -8.28 35.33 10.03
CA GLU A 346 -8.28 36.36 11.07
C GLU A 346 -7.71 35.82 12.39
N LYS A 347 -8.20 34.65 12.82
CA LYS A 347 -7.84 34.02 14.10
C LYS A 347 -7.49 32.56 13.91
N VAL A 348 -6.70 32.04 14.83
CA VAL A 348 -6.36 30.64 14.92
C VAL A 348 -6.78 30.13 16.29
N TRP A 349 -7.62 29.11 16.30
CA TRP A 349 -7.82 28.31 17.48
C TRP A 349 -6.72 27.26 17.54
N CYS A 350 -5.89 27.32 18.58
CA CYS A 350 -4.79 26.41 18.78
C CYS A 350 -5.02 25.57 20.04
N ARG A 351 -4.89 24.25 19.92
CA ARG A 351 -4.74 23.35 21.07
C ARG A 351 -3.29 22.90 21.12
N ASN A 352 -2.51 23.34 22.10
CA ASN A 352 -1.11 22.96 22.29
C ASN A 352 -0.96 22.12 23.56
N ARG A 353 -0.59 20.84 23.42
CA ARG A 353 -0.39 19.89 24.56
C ARG A 353 -1.55 19.85 25.57
N GLY A 354 -2.78 20.03 25.09
CA GLY A 354 -4.00 19.98 25.92
C GLY A 354 -4.50 21.34 26.38
N GLU A 355 -3.70 22.41 26.26
CA GLU A 355 -4.12 23.78 26.53
C GLU A 355 -4.73 24.42 25.29
N TYR A 356 -5.82 25.16 25.48
CA TYR A 356 -6.53 25.85 24.41
C TYR A 356 -6.21 27.34 24.45
N VAL A 357 -5.85 27.88 23.29
CA VAL A 357 -5.41 29.27 23.17
C VAL A 357 -5.82 29.84 21.84
N TRP A 358 -6.29 31.09 21.88
CA TRP A 358 -6.53 31.88 20.69
C TRP A 358 -5.25 32.57 20.28
N LEU A 359 -4.89 32.45 19.00
CA LEU A 359 -3.81 33.19 18.40
C LEU A 359 -4.38 34.15 17.36
N GLU A 360 -3.93 35.40 17.41
CA GLU A 360 -4.31 36.44 16.46
C GLU A 360 -3.15 36.69 15.49
N LYS A 361 -3.48 36.86 14.21
CA LYS A 361 -2.51 37.17 13.18
C LYS A 361 -1.99 38.60 13.40
N LYS A 362 -0.67 38.76 13.51
CA LYS A 362 0.00 40.05 13.69
C LYS A 362 0.24 40.78 12.37
#